data_AF-A0AAU3ZEC3-F1
#
_entry.id   AF-A0AAU3ZEC3-F1
#
_cell.length_a   1.000
_cell.length_b   1.000
_cell.length_c   1.000
_cell.angle_alpha   90.00
_cell.angle_beta   90.00
_cell.angle_gamma   90.00
#
_symmetry.space_group_name_H-M   'P 1'
#
loop_
_entity.id
_entity.type
_entity.pdbx_description
1 polymer ?
#
loop_
_entity_poly.entity_id
_entity_poly.type
_entity_poly.pdbx_seq_one_letter_code
_entity_poly.pdbx_strand_id
1 'polypeptide(L)'
;MAKETQKSANPAGSRAQEPDRPPETAADRARRVVLAADVSQREFAGLIGMDPTALSKALRGTRRLQDHELAAIARVGKVPVRYLATGSGREPVALARAAAGGARRRAESLDADVRRVQILEATARLIARRGIHAVRVADIARECGTSTGTVHYHFPAKNGALRAALSYCADRLHARLRSEFEQVGDPVEMLRRLVEVQLPSSREDIDEWSVWIQSWTAAMLEPSLREAQRAAYSRWRGTVLGLIEHCRREGLAPDADPEALTSRFTSLVDGLAIQMLSGSAEMPVERMRELLLDAFEPHITLRRSG
;
A
#
# COMPACT_ATOMS: atom_id res chain seq x y z
N MET A 1 -60.81 -14.17 -42.01
CA MET A 1 -59.78 -14.52 -43.01
C MET A 1 -58.44 -14.53 -42.26
N ALA A 2 -57.98 -15.59 -41.60
CA ALA A 2 -57.67 -16.98 -42.00
C ALA A 2 -56.53 -17.13 -43.01
N LYS A 3 -55.55 -17.97 -42.59
CA LYS A 3 -54.40 -18.60 -43.29
C LYS A 3 -53.11 -17.78 -43.43
N GLU A 4 -51.91 -18.32 -43.30
CA GLU A 4 -51.38 -19.60 -42.77
C GLU A 4 -49.84 -19.49 -42.67
N THR A 5 -49.33 -20.11 -41.62
CA THR A 5 -48.01 -20.69 -41.28
C THR A 5 -47.01 -21.08 -42.40
N GLN A 6 -45.70 -20.76 -42.26
CA GLN A 6 -44.52 -21.65 -42.38
C GLN A 6 -43.19 -20.87 -42.13
N LYS A 7 -42.37 -21.11 -41.09
CA LYS A 7 -41.47 -22.22 -40.67
C LYS A 7 -40.04 -22.15 -41.26
N SER A 8 -39.07 -22.01 -40.33
CA SER A 8 -37.68 -22.51 -40.34
C SER A 8 -36.60 -21.80 -41.18
N ALA A 9 -35.63 -21.16 -40.50
CA ALA A 9 -34.25 -21.68 -40.37
C ALA A 9 -33.36 -20.68 -39.60
N ASN A 10 -32.74 -21.17 -38.52
CA ASN A 10 -31.65 -20.52 -37.81
C ASN A 10 -30.32 -20.98 -38.44
N PRO A 11 -29.28 -20.14 -38.48
CA PRO A 11 -27.95 -20.68 -38.20
C PRO A 11 -27.16 -19.83 -37.20
N ALA A 12 -26.74 -20.53 -36.14
CA ALA A 12 -25.40 -20.54 -35.57
C ALA A 12 -24.71 -19.19 -35.28
N GLY A 13 -24.53 -18.96 -33.97
CA GLY A 13 -23.75 -17.88 -33.40
C GLY A 13 -22.32 -17.75 -33.92
N SER A 14 -21.95 -16.49 -34.16
CA SER A 14 -20.56 -16.04 -34.14
C SER A 14 -20.24 -15.60 -32.70
N ARG A 15 -19.69 -16.52 -31.89
CA ARG A 15 -18.95 -16.13 -30.68
C ARG A 15 -17.54 -15.81 -31.13
N ALA A 16 -17.17 -14.55 -31.04
CA ALA A 16 -15.79 -14.10 -31.16
C ALA A 16 -14.88 -14.98 -30.29
N GLN A 17 -13.87 -15.58 -30.92
CA GLN A 17 -12.82 -16.35 -30.25
C GLN A 17 -12.06 -15.43 -29.30
N GLU A 18 -12.16 -15.69 -28.00
CA GLU A 18 -11.21 -15.18 -27.01
C GLU A 18 -9.79 -15.66 -27.38
N PRO A 19 -8.75 -14.82 -27.19
CA PRO A 19 -7.38 -15.20 -27.48
C PRO A 19 -6.97 -16.43 -26.66
N ASP A 20 -6.35 -17.38 -27.35
CA ASP A 20 -5.98 -18.73 -26.88
C ASP A 20 -5.15 -18.66 -25.59
N ARG A 21 -5.83 -18.79 -24.45
CA ARG A 21 -5.19 -18.95 -23.14
C ARG A 21 -4.55 -20.33 -23.15
N PRO A 22 -3.27 -20.49 -22.77
CA PRO A 22 -2.63 -21.80 -22.72
C PRO A 22 -3.51 -22.78 -21.93
N PRO A 23 -3.65 -24.04 -22.39
CA PRO A 23 -4.54 -25.01 -21.78
C PRO A 23 -4.18 -25.15 -20.30
N GLU A 24 -5.16 -24.91 -19.45
CA GLU A 24 -4.99 -24.92 -18.00
C GLU A 24 -4.31 -26.24 -17.56
N THR A 25 -3.30 -26.15 -16.70
CA THR A 25 -2.53 -27.32 -16.31
C THR A 25 -3.25 -28.12 -15.22
N ALA A 26 -2.83 -29.38 -15.00
CA ALA A 26 -3.31 -30.16 -13.87
C ALA A 26 -2.97 -29.49 -12.51
N ALA A 27 -1.88 -28.72 -12.45
CA ALA A 27 -1.49 -27.96 -11.27
C ALA A 27 -2.45 -26.80 -10.99
N ASP A 28 -2.91 -26.09 -12.03
CA ASP A 28 -3.87 -24.99 -11.89
C ASP A 28 -5.23 -25.49 -11.41
N ARG A 29 -5.73 -26.60 -11.97
CA ARG A 29 -6.97 -27.25 -11.52
C ARG A 29 -6.85 -27.78 -10.09
N ALA A 30 -5.73 -28.41 -9.75
CA ALA A 30 -5.47 -28.85 -8.38
C ALA A 30 -5.42 -27.67 -7.40
N ARG A 31 -4.81 -26.54 -7.80
CA ARG A 31 -4.78 -25.32 -6.99
C ARG A 31 -6.18 -24.80 -6.71
N ARG A 32 -7.07 -24.79 -7.71
CA ARG A 32 -8.49 -24.42 -7.51
C ARG A 32 -9.19 -25.33 -6.52
N VAL A 33 -8.98 -26.64 -6.61
CA VAL A 33 -9.56 -27.62 -5.67
C VAL A 33 -9.07 -27.40 -4.25
N VAL A 34 -7.78 -27.17 -4.06
CA VAL A 34 -7.21 -26.91 -2.73
C VAL A 34 -7.70 -25.57 -2.15
N LEU A 35 -7.79 -24.52 -2.96
CA LEU A 35 -8.31 -23.21 -2.52
C LEU A 35 -9.80 -23.22 -2.19
N ALA A 36 -10.56 -24.13 -2.81
CA ALA A 36 -11.98 -24.30 -2.55
C ALA A 36 -12.29 -25.16 -1.33
N ALA A 37 -11.29 -25.90 -0.83
CA ALA A 37 -11.43 -26.64 0.40
C ALA A 37 -11.43 -25.67 1.59
N ASP A 38 -12.36 -25.85 2.52
CA ASP A 38 -12.51 -25.00 3.70
C ASP A 38 -11.51 -25.35 4.81
N VAL A 39 -10.26 -25.62 4.41
CA VAL A 39 -9.14 -26.03 5.28
C VAL A 39 -7.86 -25.38 4.79
N SER A 40 -6.88 -25.24 5.68
CA SER A 40 -5.58 -24.69 5.29
C SER A 40 -4.85 -25.62 4.31
N GLN A 41 -3.95 -25.09 3.48
CA GLN A 41 -3.15 -25.93 2.56
C GLN A 41 -2.33 -27.00 3.29
N ARG A 42 -1.82 -26.69 4.50
CA ARG A 42 -1.07 -27.65 5.33
C ARG A 42 -1.96 -28.78 5.82
N GLU A 43 -3.18 -28.45 6.25
CA GLU A 43 -4.19 -29.43 6.67
C GLU A 43 -4.68 -30.28 5.50
N PHE A 44 -4.92 -29.65 4.34
CA PHE A 44 -5.23 -30.37 3.10
C PHE A 44 -4.13 -31.35 2.73
N ALA A 45 -2.86 -30.97 2.86
CA ALA A 45 -1.72 -31.86 2.64
C ALA A 45 -1.76 -33.09 3.56
N GLY A 46 -2.08 -32.89 4.84
CA GLY A 46 -2.32 -33.97 5.80
C GLY A 46 -3.45 -34.91 5.38
N LEU A 47 -4.57 -34.36 4.92
CA LEU A 47 -5.74 -35.15 4.46
C LEU A 47 -5.45 -36.03 3.24
N ILE A 48 -4.52 -35.61 2.37
CA ILE A 48 -4.10 -36.38 1.19
C ILE A 48 -2.84 -37.23 1.43
N GLY A 49 -2.28 -37.21 2.65
CA GLY A 49 -1.04 -37.94 2.99
C GLY A 49 0.21 -37.42 2.27
N MET A 50 0.25 -36.13 1.96
CA MET A 50 1.35 -35.48 1.23
C MET A 50 2.12 -34.54 2.14
N ASP A 51 3.43 -34.44 1.94
CA ASP A 51 4.23 -33.41 2.59
C ASP A 51 3.75 -31.99 2.17
N PRO A 52 3.52 -31.05 3.11
CA PRO A 52 3.06 -29.70 2.79
C PRO A 52 3.95 -28.94 1.80
N THR A 53 5.27 -29.15 1.85
CA THR A 53 6.23 -28.50 0.95
C THR A 53 6.15 -29.10 -0.45
N ALA A 54 5.98 -30.42 -0.56
CA ALA A 54 5.76 -31.11 -1.82
C ALA A 54 4.45 -30.67 -2.50
N LEU A 55 3.35 -30.57 -1.75
CA LEU A 55 2.09 -30.04 -2.25
C LEU A 55 2.26 -28.59 -2.73
N SER A 56 2.97 -27.75 -1.96
CA SER A 56 3.22 -26.35 -2.31
C SER A 56 4.01 -26.19 -3.62
N LYS A 57 5.05 -27.00 -3.83
CA LYS A 57 5.83 -27.03 -5.08
C LYS A 57 4.96 -27.52 -6.25
N ALA A 58 4.13 -28.54 -6.02
CA ALA A 58 3.26 -29.09 -7.04
C ALA A 58 2.18 -28.09 -7.50
N LEU A 59 1.54 -27.40 -6.55
CA LEU A 59 0.54 -26.37 -6.87
C LEU A 59 1.13 -25.14 -7.56
N ARG A 60 2.43 -24.84 -7.38
CA ARG A 60 3.15 -23.78 -8.11
C ARG A 60 3.61 -24.22 -9.51
N GLY A 61 3.41 -25.48 -9.89
CA GLY A 61 3.86 -26.03 -11.17
C GLY A 61 5.36 -26.38 -11.22
N THR A 62 6.09 -26.25 -10.10
CA THR A 62 7.52 -26.60 -10.04
C THR A 62 7.78 -28.07 -9.72
N ARG A 63 6.72 -28.85 -9.48
CA ARG A 63 6.73 -30.30 -9.35
C ARG A 63 5.50 -30.89 -10.05
N ARG A 64 5.69 -31.97 -10.80
CA ARG A 64 4.58 -32.69 -11.45
C ARG A 64 3.81 -33.52 -10.41
N LEU A 65 2.48 -33.37 -10.41
CA LEU A 65 1.57 -34.22 -9.64
C LEU A 65 1.50 -35.61 -10.27
N GLN A 66 1.70 -36.64 -9.46
CA GLN A 66 1.56 -38.05 -9.85
C GLN A 66 0.09 -38.47 -9.83
N ASP A 67 -0.24 -39.56 -10.52
CA ASP A 67 -1.63 -40.03 -10.65
C ASP A 67 -2.30 -40.34 -9.30
N HIS A 68 -1.55 -40.92 -8.35
CA HIS A 68 -2.05 -41.18 -7.00
C HIS A 68 -2.27 -39.90 -6.19
N GLU A 69 -1.44 -38.86 -6.40
CA GLU A 69 -1.58 -37.54 -5.76
C GLU A 69 -2.80 -36.81 -6.34
N LEU A 70 -3.00 -36.85 -7.66
CA LEU A 70 -4.20 -36.32 -8.32
C LEU A 70 -5.47 -37.05 -7.83
N ALA A 71 -5.42 -38.37 -7.67
CA ALA A 71 -6.54 -39.15 -7.15
C ALA A 71 -6.86 -38.80 -5.69
N ALA A 72 -5.85 -38.54 -4.86
CA ALA A 72 -6.03 -38.12 -3.47
C ALA A 72 -6.64 -36.71 -3.38
N ILE A 73 -6.12 -35.75 -4.16
CA ILE A 73 -6.68 -34.39 -4.26
C ILE A 73 -8.13 -34.44 -4.77
N ALA A 74 -8.41 -35.27 -5.78
CA ALA A 74 -9.74 -35.45 -6.31
C ALA A 74 -10.73 -35.97 -5.26
N ARG A 75 -10.31 -36.95 -4.45
CA ARG A 75 -11.12 -37.55 -3.39
C ARG A 75 -11.45 -36.54 -2.30
N VAL A 76 -10.44 -35.84 -1.76
CA VAL A 76 -10.62 -34.84 -0.69
C VAL A 76 -11.42 -33.64 -1.22
N GLY A 77 -11.10 -33.18 -2.44
CA GLY A 77 -11.80 -32.11 -3.13
C GLY A 77 -13.18 -32.47 -3.67
N LYS A 78 -13.59 -33.74 -3.58
CA LYS A 78 -14.85 -34.27 -4.12
C LYS A 78 -15.06 -33.91 -5.60
N VAL A 79 -14.00 -33.98 -6.39
CA VAL A 79 -14.02 -33.74 -7.84
C VAL A 79 -13.66 -35.02 -8.62
N PRO A 80 -14.10 -35.20 -9.88
CA PRO A 80 -13.64 -36.33 -10.68
C PRO A 80 -12.13 -36.26 -10.96
N VAL A 81 -11.42 -37.39 -10.86
CA VAL A 81 -9.98 -37.45 -11.18
C VAL A 81 -9.70 -36.96 -12.62
N ARG A 82 -10.57 -37.29 -13.57
CA ARG A 82 -10.50 -36.82 -14.97
C ARG A 82 -10.57 -35.30 -15.12
N TYR A 83 -11.27 -34.61 -14.22
CA TYR A 83 -11.29 -33.15 -14.21
C TYR A 83 -9.89 -32.62 -13.89
N LEU A 84 -9.22 -33.17 -12.87
CA LEU A 84 -7.85 -32.77 -12.55
C LEU A 84 -6.84 -33.19 -13.63
N ALA A 85 -6.92 -34.41 -14.14
CA ALA A 85 -5.95 -34.96 -15.08
C ALA A 85 -6.01 -34.31 -16.47
N THR A 86 -7.19 -34.17 -17.05
CA THR A 86 -7.35 -33.76 -18.46
C THR A 86 -8.23 -32.54 -18.66
N GLY A 87 -8.82 -31.98 -17.60
CA GLY A 87 -9.81 -30.90 -17.72
C GLY A 87 -11.15 -31.38 -18.29
N SER A 88 -11.30 -32.69 -18.55
CA SER A 88 -12.51 -33.25 -19.12
C SER A 88 -13.56 -33.50 -18.04
N GLY A 89 -14.78 -33.01 -18.29
CA GLY A 89 -15.91 -33.05 -17.37
C GLY A 89 -16.28 -31.68 -16.83
N ARG A 90 -17.56 -31.50 -16.49
CA ARG A 90 -18.09 -30.24 -15.96
C ARG A 90 -17.45 -29.94 -14.60
N GLU A 91 -16.97 -28.72 -14.41
CA GLU A 91 -16.48 -28.25 -13.12
C GLU A 91 -17.56 -28.51 -12.04
N PRO A 92 -17.22 -29.18 -10.93
CA PRO A 92 -18.19 -29.47 -9.88
C PRO A 92 -18.80 -28.18 -9.31
N VAL A 93 -20.12 -28.16 -9.14
CA VAL A 93 -20.87 -26.98 -8.66
C VAL A 93 -20.35 -26.47 -7.32
N ALA A 94 -19.89 -27.37 -6.45
CA ALA A 94 -19.26 -27.01 -5.17
C ALA A 94 -17.96 -26.21 -5.37
N LEU A 95 -17.15 -26.56 -6.38
CA LEU A 95 -15.91 -25.87 -6.71
C LEU A 95 -16.19 -24.46 -7.24
N ALA A 96 -17.16 -24.33 -8.15
CA ALA A 96 -17.59 -23.04 -8.68
C ALA A 96 -18.16 -22.12 -7.57
N ARG A 97 -18.93 -22.68 -6.62
CA ARG A 97 -19.47 -21.92 -5.47
C ARG A 97 -18.38 -21.49 -4.50
N ALA A 98 -17.41 -22.35 -4.20
CA ALA A 98 -16.28 -22.00 -3.32
C ALA A 98 -15.37 -20.94 -3.96
N ALA A 99 -15.12 -21.04 -5.28
CA ALA A 99 -14.40 -20.03 -6.04
C ALA A 99 -15.14 -18.68 -6.04
N ALA A 100 -16.46 -18.68 -6.23
CA ALA A 100 -17.30 -17.49 -6.15
C ALA A 100 -17.30 -16.88 -4.73
N GLY A 101 -17.38 -17.70 -3.69
CA GLY A 101 -17.28 -17.27 -2.29
C GLY A 101 -15.92 -16.67 -1.95
N GLY A 102 -14.83 -17.27 -2.43
CA GLY A 102 -13.47 -16.75 -2.27
C GLY A 102 -13.23 -15.45 -3.05
N ALA A 103 -13.78 -15.34 -4.27
CA ALA A 103 -13.75 -14.10 -5.05
C ALA A 103 -14.55 -12.98 -4.36
N ARG A 104 -15.73 -13.30 -3.83
CA ARG A 104 -16.55 -12.36 -3.06
C ARG A 104 -15.84 -11.86 -1.80
N ARG A 105 -15.26 -12.75 -0.99
CA ARG A 105 -14.46 -12.34 0.19
C ARG A 105 -13.28 -11.46 -0.16
N ARG A 106 -12.59 -11.75 -1.27
CA ARG A 106 -11.50 -10.88 -1.78
C ARG A 106 -12.03 -9.51 -2.21
N ALA A 107 -13.16 -9.45 -2.91
CA ALA A 107 -13.78 -8.18 -3.28
C ALA A 107 -14.21 -7.37 -2.05
N GLU A 108 -14.81 -8.02 -1.04
CA GLU A 108 -15.19 -7.39 0.23
C GLU A 108 -13.96 -6.88 1.01
N SER A 109 -12.85 -7.63 1.02
CA SER A 109 -11.58 -7.18 1.62
C SER A 109 -10.99 -5.98 0.89
N LEU A 110 -10.98 -6.00 -0.44
CA LEU A 110 -10.48 -4.87 -1.25
C LEU A 110 -11.33 -3.61 -1.02
N ASP A 111 -12.65 -3.74 -0.95
CA ASP A 111 -13.53 -2.62 -0.64
C ASP A 111 -13.29 -2.08 0.78
N ALA A 112 -13.06 -2.98 1.75
CA ALA A 112 -12.69 -2.59 3.11
C ALA A 112 -11.34 -1.85 3.17
N ASP A 113 -10.34 -2.26 2.38
CA ASP A 113 -9.04 -1.59 2.30
C ASP A 113 -9.15 -0.21 1.64
N VAL A 114 -9.89 -0.12 0.52
CA VAL A 114 -10.18 1.18 -0.13
C VAL A 114 -10.91 2.11 0.82
N ARG A 115 -11.93 1.61 1.53
CA ARG A 115 -12.69 2.38 2.51
C ARG A 115 -11.80 2.88 3.65
N ARG A 116 -10.90 2.02 4.13
CA ARG A 116 -9.93 2.37 5.16
C ARG A 116 -9.07 3.53 4.70
N VAL A 117 -8.50 3.48 3.48
CA VAL A 117 -7.68 4.57 2.93
C VAL A 117 -8.47 5.88 2.80
N GLN A 118 -9.70 5.83 2.28
CA GLN A 118 -10.57 7.01 2.19
C GLN A 118 -10.79 7.68 3.56
N ILE A 119 -11.00 6.88 4.61
CA ILE A 119 -11.12 7.38 5.98
C ILE A 119 -9.85 8.07 6.45
N LEU A 120 -8.67 7.52 6.14
CA LEU A 120 -7.39 8.10 6.54
C LEU A 120 -7.12 9.43 5.83
N GLU A 121 -7.38 9.50 4.53
CA GLU A 121 -7.27 10.73 3.74
C GLU A 121 -8.23 11.82 4.22
N ALA A 122 -9.49 11.46 4.45
CA ALA A 122 -10.48 12.36 5.01
C ALA A 122 -10.06 12.87 6.40
N THR A 123 -9.53 11.99 7.23
CA THR A 123 -9.02 12.35 8.56
C THR A 123 -7.87 13.36 8.44
N ALA A 124 -6.88 13.12 7.57
CA ALA A 124 -5.77 14.04 7.35
C ALA A 124 -6.26 15.41 6.85
N ARG A 125 -7.17 15.46 5.87
CA ARG A 125 -7.77 16.72 5.38
C ARG A 125 -8.52 17.47 6.47
N LEU A 126 -9.27 16.76 7.31
CA LEU A 126 -10.02 17.37 8.42
C LEU A 126 -9.07 17.92 9.49
N ILE A 127 -7.96 17.24 9.80
CA ILE A 127 -6.93 17.74 10.71
C ILE A 127 -6.34 19.05 10.17
N ALA A 128 -5.92 19.05 8.90
CA ALA A 128 -5.34 20.23 8.24
C ALA A 128 -6.28 21.45 8.29
N ARG A 129 -7.58 21.23 8.08
CA ARG A 129 -8.58 22.31 7.96
C ARG A 129 -9.21 22.76 9.26
N ARG A 130 -9.38 21.87 10.23
CA ARG A 130 -10.19 22.14 11.44
C ARG A 130 -9.42 22.03 12.75
N GLY A 131 -8.24 21.42 12.72
CA GLY A 131 -7.49 21.13 13.94
C GLY A 131 -7.68 19.70 14.42
N ILE A 132 -6.58 19.02 14.81
CA ILE A 132 -6.55 17.62 15.25
C ILE A 132 -7.51 17.34 16.41
N HIS A 133 -7.65 18.29 17.33
CA HIS A 133 -8.55 18.17 18.47
C HIS A 133 -10.02 18.35 18.09
N ALA A 134 -10.32 19.17 17.08
CA ALA A 134 -11.68 19.46 16.66
C ALA A 134 -12.34 18.35 15.82
N VAL A 135 -11.53 17.49 15.17
CA VAL A 135 -12.05 16.39 14.34
C VAL A 135 -12.89 15.42 15.17
N ARG A 136 -14.13 15.15 14.75
CA ARG A 136 -14.98 14.10 15.34
C ARG A 136 -15.17 12.94 14.36
N VAL A 137 -15.50 11.75 14.87
CA VAL A 137 -15.84 10.58 14.04
C VAL A 137 -17.00 10.89 13.08
N ALA A 138 -17.98 11.69 13.53
CA ALA A 138 -19.08 12.15 12.69
C ALA A 138 -18.63 13.07 11.54
N ASP A 139 -17.56 13.85 11.72
CA ASP A 139 -17.01 14.69 10.65
C ASP A 139 -16.32 13.83 9.59
N ILE A 140 -15.54 12.83 10.02
CA ILE A 140 -14.88 11.86 9.14
C ILE A 140 -15.91 11.07 8.32
N ALA A 141 -16.96 10.59 8.98
CA ALA A 141 -18.05 9.87 8.33
C ALA A 141 -18.71 10.73 7.24
N ARG A 142 -19.00 12.00 7.55
CA ARG A 142 -19.59 12.96 6.62
C ARG A 142 -18.67 13.24 5.43
N GLU A 143 -17.38 13.48 5.68
CA GLU A 143 -16.36 13.72 4.66
C GLU A 143 -16.21 12.52 3.70
N CYS A 144 -16.38 11.29 4.20
CA CYS A 144 -16.32 10.06 3.41
C CYS A 144 -17.65 9.65 2.78
N GLY A 145 -18.74 10.39 3.00
CA GLY A 145 -20.09 10.00 2.58
C GLY A 145 -20.55 8.65 3.16
N THR A 146 -20.19 8.36 4.41
CA THR A 146 -20.48 7.07 5.07
C THR A 146 -21.08 7.25 6.47
N SER A 147 -21.40 6.14 7.14
CA SER A 147 -21.95 6.15 8.50
C SER A 147 -20.85 6.20 9.56
N THR A 148 -21.16 6.71 10.75
CA THR A 148 -20.24 6.62 11.91
C THR A 148 -19.95 5.16 12.27
N GLY A 149 -20.92 4.26 12.10
CA GLY A 149 -20.74 2.82 12.29
C GLY A 149 -19.67 2.23 11.38
N THR A 150 -19.63 2.66 10.12
CA THR A 150 -18.58 2.26 9.16
C THR A 150 -17.20 2.76 9.59
N VAL A 151 -17.10 4.00 10.09
CA VAL A 151 -15.82 4.50 10.61
C VAL A 151 -15.39 3.72 11.85
N HIS A 152 -16.30 3.44 12.78
CA HIS A 152 -16.02 2.66 13.99
C HIS A 152 -15.62 1.21 13.69
N TYR A 153 -16.17 0.61 12.62
CA TYR A 153 -15.76 -0.71 12.14
C TYR A 153 -14.26 -0.76 11.81
N HIS A 154 -13.71 0.26 11.15
CA HIS A 154 -12.28 0.33 10.83
C HIS A 154 -11.42 0.88 11.98
N PHE A 155 -11.98 1.79 12.79
CA PHE A 155 -11.28 2.51 13.85
C PHE A 155 -12.19 2.61 15.09
N PRO A 156 -12.06 1.68 16.05
CA PRO A 156 -12.95 1.63 17.21
C PRO A 156 -13.01 2.94 18.01
N ALA A 157 -11.91 3.69 18.04
CA ALA A 157 -11.80 4.99 18.72
C ALA A 157 -11.25 6.07 17.79
N LYS A 158 -11.63 7.33 18.05
CA LYS A 158 -11.12 8.53 17.34
C LYS A 158 -9.59 8.53 17.27
N ASN A 159 -8.91 8.32 18.40
CA ASN A 159 -7.45 8.33 18.45
C ASN A 159 -6.83 7.21 17.59
N GLY A 160 -7.54 6.10 17.37
CA GLY A 160 -7.13 5.06 16.44
C GLY A 160 -7.13 5.53 14.99
N ALA A 161 -8.15 6.30 14.57
CA ALA A 161 -8.20 6.92 13.25
C ALA A 161 -7.12 8.00 13.08
N LEU A 162 -6.94 8.87 14.09
CA LEU A 162 -5.89 9.90 14.07
C LEU A 162 -4.50 9.28 13.96
N ARG A 163 -4.18 8.29 14.79
CA ARG A 163 -2.91 7.58 14.77
C ARG A 163 -2.64 6.97 13.39
N ALA A 164 -3.62 6.26 12.85
CA ALA A 164 -3.48 5.62 11.54
C ALA A 164 -3.37 6.64 10.41
N ALA A 165 -4.00 7.82 10.53
CA ALA A 165 -3.87 8.89 9.55
C ALA A 165 -2.46 9.49 9.56
N LEU A 166 -1.85 9.66 10.74
CA LEU A 166 -0.44 10.09 10.84
C LEU A 166 0.51 9.06 10.23
N SER A 167 0.31 7.78 10.51
CA SER A 167 1.09 6.71 9.87
C SER A 167 0.94 6.72 8.35
N TYR A 168 -0.29 6.90 7.86
CA TYR A 168 -0.58 7.03 6.43
C TYR A 168 0.13 8.24 5.79
N CYS A 169 0.15 9.40 6.46
CA CYS A 169 0.90 10.57 5.96
C CYS A 169 2.41 10.29 5.90
N ALA A 170 2.97 9.63 6.91
CA ALA A 170 4.38 9.21 6.90
C ALA A 170 4.68 8.21 5.76
N ASP A 171 3.78 7.25 5.53
CA ASP A 171 3.88 6.28 4.45
C ASP A 171 3.90 6.97 3.08
N ARG A 172 3.00 7.94 2.86
CA ARG A 172 2.95 8.74 1.61
C ARG A 172 4.24 9.52 1.39
N LEU A 173 4.71 10.26 2.39
CA LEU A 173 5.95 11.04 2.29
C LEU A 173 7.13 10.15 1.90
N HIS A 174 7.29 9.03 2.61
CA HIS A 174 8.40 8.12 2.36
C HIS A 174 8.27 7.39 1.01
N ALA A 175 7.06 7.07 0.55
CA ALA A 175 6.84 6.52 -0.79
C ALA A 175 7.19 7.55 -1.89
N ARG A 176 6.82 8.82 -1.70
CA ARG A 176 7.21 9.94 -2.60
C ARG A 176 8.73 10.06 -2.70
N LEU A 177 9.43 10.16 -1.56
CA LEU A 177 10.89 10.26 -1.51
C LEU A 177 11.58 9.06 -2.17
N ARG A 178 11.11 7.84 -1.91
CA ARG A 178 11.67 6.64 -2.54
C ARG A 178 11.55 6.71 -4.07
N SER A 179 10.39 7.09 -4.58
CA SER A 179 10.15 7.19 -6.02
C SER A 179 11.04 8.25 -6.67
N GLU A 180 11.22 9.41 -6.04
CA GLU A 180 12.13 10.47 -6.51
C GLU A 180 13.59 9.99 -6.53
N PHE A 181 14.03 9.27 -5.50
CA PHE A 181 15.40 8.78 -5.40
C PHE A 181 15.71 7.70 -6.44
N GLU A 182 14.77 6.77 -6.67
CA GLU A 182 14.90 5.72 -7.69
C GLU A 182 15.05 6.28 -9.11
N GLN A 183 14.48 7.45 -9.40
CA GLN A 183 14.57 8.07 -10.74
C GLN A 183 15.92 8.74 -11.01
N VAL A 184 16.56 9.28 -9.97
CA VAL A 184 17.71 10.17 -10.10
C VAL A 184 19.05 9.43 -9.97
N GLY A 185 19.16 8.48 -9.04
CA GLY A 185 20.39 7.69 -8.78
C GLY A 185 21.59 8.47 -8.20
N ASP A 186 21.70 9.78 -8.46
CA ASP A 186 22.72 10.68 -7.92
C ASP A 186 22.43 11.14 -6.48
N PRO A 187 23.32 10.90 -5.51
CA PRO A 187 23.15 11.41 -4.14
C PRO A 187 22.98 12.93 -4.03
N VAL A 188 23.65 13.72 -4.87
CA VAL A 188 23.55 15.20 -4.79
C VAL A 188 22.18 15.68 -5.25
N GLU A 189 21.70 15.17 -6.38
CA GLU A 189 20.36 15.48 -6.86
C GLU A 189 19.27 14.87 -5.95
N MET A 190 19.50 13.70 -5.34
CA MET A 190 18.62 13.17 -4.28
C MET A 190 18.50 14.15 -3.09
N LEU A 191 19.59 14.81 -2.67
CA LEU A 191 19.53 15.84 -1.62
C LEU A 191 18.69 17.03 -2.06
N ARG A 192 18.79 17.47 -3.32
CA ARG A 192 17.93 18.53 -3.85
C ARG A 192 16.46 18.11 -3.83
N ARG A 193 16.15 16.89 -4.25
CA ARG A 193 14.77 16.34 -4.21
C ARG A 193 14.25 16.23 -2.78
N LEU A 194 15.10 15.83 -1.83
CA LEU A 194 14.77 15.82 -0.42
C LEU A 194 14.37 17.22 0.06
N VAL A 195 15.13 18.26 -0.32
CA VAL A 195 14.79 19.66 0.03
C VAL A 195 13.46 20.07 -0.60
N GLU A 196 13.27 19.87 -1.90
CA GLU A 196 12.03 20.28 -2.60
C GLU A 196 10.79 19.64 -1.98
N VAL A 197 10.86 18.36 -1.59
CA VAL A 197 9.76 17.62 -0.95
C VAL A 197 9.39 18.18 0.43
N GLN A 198 10.23 19.01 1.05
CA GLN A 198 9.97 19.62 2.36
C GLN A 198 9.47 21.07 2.27
N LEU A 199 9.45 21.65 1.08
CA LEU A 199 9.00 23.02 0.90
C LEU A 199 7.46 23.09 0.86
N PRO A 200 6.82 23.97 1.65
CA PRO A 200 5.38 24.23 1.59
C PRO A 200 5.01 25.07 0.36
N SER A 201 5.24 24.53 -0.85
CA SER A 201 5.13 25.25 -2.12
C SER A 201 3.72 25.26 -2.70
N SER A 202 2.85 24.38 -2.22
CA SER A 202 1.45 24.26 -2.66
C SER A 202 0.50 24.23 -1.48
N ARG A 203 -0.81 24.35 -1.76
CA ARG A 203 -1.84 24.19 -0.73
C ARG A 203 -1.83 22.79 -0.10
N GLU A 204 -1.51 21.75 -0.88
CA GLU A 204 -1.40 20.38 -0.36
C GLU A 204 -0.24 20.28 0.62
N ASP A 205 0.92 20.86 0.29
CA ASP A 205 2.09 20.84 1.18
C ASP A 205 1.84 21.61 2.47
N ILE A 206 1.14 22.75 2.41
CA ILE A 206 0.72 23.52 3.59
C ILE A 206 -0.23 22.69 4.47
N ASP A 207 -1.20 22.00 3.86
CA ASP A 207 -2.13 21.14 4.59
C ASP A 207 -1.37 19.96 5.24
N GLU A 208 -0.39 19.35 4.58
CA GLU A 208 0.47 18.29 5.14
C GLU A 208 1.33 18.80 6.31
N TRP A 209 1.98 19.95 6.16
CA TRP A 209 2.74 20.58 7.25
C TRP A 209 1.87 20.94 8.44
N SER A 210 0.65 21.43 8.20
CA SER A 210 -0.34 21.69 9.25
C SER A 210 -0.66 20.43 10.06
N VAL A 211 -0.78 19.27 9.41
CA VAL A 211 -0.98 17.98 10.10
C VAL A 211 0.22 17.65 11.00
N TRP A 212 1.45 17.80 10.52
CA TRP A 212 2.67 17.51 11.29
C TRP A 212 2.85 18.44 12.49
N ILE A 213 2.69 19.75 12.29
CA ILE A 213 2.83 20.73 13.36
C ILE A 213 1.85 20.44 14.50
N GLN A 214 0.60 20.16 14.15
CA GLN A 214 -0.43 19.84 15.14
C GLN A 214 -0.17 18.47 15.83
N SER A 215 0.40 17.49 15.10
CA SER A 215 0.70 16.18 15.67
C SER A 215 1.82 16.24 16.71
N TRP A 216 2.80 17.13 16.55
CA TRP A 216 3.87 17.35 17.53
C TRP A 216 3.31 17.73 18.89
N THR A 217 2.42 18.72 18.93
CA THR A 217 1.76 19.14 20.17
C THR A 217 0.85 18.06 20.73
N ALA A 218 0.04 17.42 19.89
CA ALA A 218 -0.86 16.36 20.33
C ALA A 218 -0.09 15.16 20.92
N ALA A 219 1.06 14.79 20.34
CA ALA A 219 1.90 13.71 20.83
C ALA A 219 2.50 13.98 22.22
N MET A 220 2.66 15.25 22.62
CA MET A 220 3.09 15.60 23.97
C MET A 220 2.03 15.29 25.02
N LEU A 221 0.76 15.42 24.66
CA LEU A 221 -0.39 15.29 25.57
C LEU A 221 -1.03 13.88 25.53
N GLU A 222 -0.97 13.20 24.38
CA GLU A 222 -1.68 11.95 24.12
C GLU A 222 -0.70 10.78 23.93
N PRO A 223 -0.56 9.85 24.90
CA PRO A 223 0.34 8.69 24.78
C PRO A 223 0.10 7.85 23.54
N SER A 224 -1.16 7.69 23.12
CA SER A 224 -1.55 6.91 21.94
C SER A 224 -1.10 7.51 20.60
N LEU A 225 -0.86 8.83 20.54
CA LEU A 225 -0.34 9.51 19.35
C LEU A 225 1.19 9.60 19.38
N ARG A 226 1.79 9.62 20.57
CA ARG A 226 3.24 9.69 20.77
C ARG A 226 4.00 8.57 20.06
N GLU A 227 3.47 7.35 20.11
CA GLU A 227 4.09 6.19 19.45
C GLU A 227 4.12 6.35 17.92
N ALA A 228 3.00 6.74 17.31
CA ALA A 228 2.95 6.96 15.86
C ALA A 228 3.82 8.14 15.43
N GLN A 229 3.84 9.22 16.22
CA GLN A 229 4.72 10.35 15.97
C GLN A 229 6.20 9.93 16.04
N ARG A 230 6.59 9.14 17.04
CA ARG A 230 7.95 8.61 17.18
C ARG A 230 8.32 7.72 16.01
N ALA A 231 7.42 6.84 15.56
CA ALA A 231 7.65 5.97 14.41
C ALA A 231 7.80 6.78 13.12
N ALA A 232 6.93 7.77 12.88
CA ALA A 232 7.00 8.65 11.74
C ALA A 232 8.32 9.45 11.71
N TYR A 233 8.69 10.08 12.83
CA TYR A 233 9.92 10.86 12.93
C TYR A 233 11.19 10.00 12.80
N SER A 234 11.19 8.79 13.39
CA SER A 234 12.30 7.85 13.24
C SER A 234 12.52 7.46 11.78
N ARG A 235 11.44 7.19 11.04
CA ARG A 235 11.52 6.86 9.61
C ARG A 235 11.97 8.04 8.76
N TRP A 236 11.49 9.24 9.06
CA TRP A 236 11.95 10.47 8.42
C TRP A 236 13.45 10.66 8.62
N ARG A 237 13.92 10.67 9.88
CA ARG A 237 15.35 10.74 10.21
C ARG A 237 16.16 9.65 9.52
N GLY A 238 15.69 8.41 9.50
CA GLY A 238 16.37 7.31 8.83
C GLY A 238 16.52 7.51 7.32
N THR A 239 15.55 8.17 6.67
CA THR A 239 15.62 8.52 5.25
C THR A 239 16.71 9.56 4.99
N VAL A 240 16.76 10.62 5.81
CA VAL A 240 17.79 11.66 5.72
C VAL A 240 19.18 11.10 6.03
N LEU A 241 19.32 10.34 7.11
CA LEU A 241 20.58 9.72 7.52
C LEU A 241 21.12 8.80 6.43
N GLY A 242 20.28 7.92 5.88
CA GLY A 242 20.69 7.00 4.82
C GLY A 242 21.19 7.72 3.57
N LEU A 243 20.61 8.87 3.23
CA LEU A 243 21.08 9.70 2.11
C LEU A 243 22.41 10.39 2.41
N ILE A 244 22.61 10.92 3.62
CA ILE A 244 23.89 11.52 4.01
C ILE A 244 24.99 10.45 4.05
N GLU A 245 24.71 9.26 4.58
CA GLU A 245 25.62 8.11 4.53
C GLU A 245 25.94 7.70 3.10
N HIS A 246 24.96 7.74 2.20
CA HIS A 246 25.20 7.49 0.78
C HIS A 246 26.17 8.51 0.18
N CYS A 247 25.97 9.80 0.44
CA CYS A 247 26.90 10.86 0.01
C CYS A 247 28.31 10.63 0.55
N ARG A 248 28.43 10.21 1.82
CA ARG A 248 29.73 9.89 2.43
C ARG A 248 30.42 8.70 1.74
N ARG A 249 29.68 7.64 1.40
CA ARG A 249 30.23 6.48 0.66
C ARG A 249 30.74 6.86 -0.73
N GLU A 250 30.07 7.80 -1.40
CA GLU A 250 30.49 8.35 -2.70
C GLU A 250 31.62 9.39 -2.58
N GLY A 251 32.15 9.65 -1.37
CA GLY A 251 33.23 10.60 -1.14
C GLY A 251 32.82 12.07 -1.21
N LEU A 252 31.51 12.38 -1.27
CA LEU A 252 30.98 13.75 -1.36
C LEU A 252 30.96 14.48 -0.02
N ALA A 253 31.06 13.75 1.09
CA ALA A 253 30.96 14.25 2.45
C ALA A 253 31.99 13.61 3.40
N PRO A 254 33.30 13.65 3.08
CA PRO A 254 34.31 12.85 3.77
C PRO A 254 34.45 13.18 5.27
N ASP A 255 34.28 14.45 5.63
CA ASP A 255 34.46 14.96 7.00
C ASP A 255 33.12 15.14 7.75
N ALA A 256 31.99 14.80 7.13
CA ALA A 256 30.68 14.98 7.74
C ALA A 256 30.40 13.90 8.79
N ASP A 257 29.90 14.31 9.96
CA ASP A 257 29.22 13.41 10.91
C ASP A 257 27.75 13.26 10.46
N PRO A 258 27.34 12.06 9.96
CA PRO A 258 26.00 11.87 9.40
C PRO A 258 24.89 12.08 10.42
N GLU A 259 25.08 11.71 11.68
CA GLU A 259 24.06 11.85 12.73
C GLU A 259 23.90 13.31 13.14
N ALA A 260 25.01 14.04 13.28
CA ALA A 260 24.98 15.46 13.58
C ALA A 260 24.35 16.26 12.43
N LEU A 261 24.73 15.99 11.17
CA LEU A 261 24.19 16.66 10.00
C LEU A 261 22.70 16.36 9.80
N THR A 262 22.29 15.10 10.00
CA THR A 262 20.86 14.71 10.00
C THR A 262 20.09 15.52 11.03
N SER A 263 20.60 15.60 12.27
CA SER A 263 19.92 16.31 13.36
C SER A 263 19.81 17.80 13.11
N ARG A 264 20.85 18.42 12.56
CA ARG A 264 20.82 19.84 12.16
C ARG A 264 19.80 20.07 11.04
N PHE A 265 19.86 19.26 9.99
CA PHE A 265 18.97 19.41 8.83
C PHE A 265 17.50 19.24 9.23
N THR A 266 17.12 18.15 9.92
CA THR A 266 15.71 17.93 10.27
C THR A 266 15.18 19.03 11.19
N SER A 267 16.00 19.51 12.13
CA SER A 267 15.60 20.62 13.02
C SER A 267 15.45 21.94 12.27
N LEU A 268 16.30 22.20 11.27
CA LEU A 268 16.22 23.38 10.42
C LEU A 268 14.96 23.35 9.55
N VAL A 269 14.66 22.21 8.93
CA VAL A 269 13.43 22.00 8.14
C VAL A 269 12.19 22.32 8.98
N ASP A 270 12.07 21.71 10.17
CA ASP A 270 10.93 21.91 11.06
C ASP A 270 10.81 23.39 11.49
N GLY A 271 11.93 24.01 11.88
CA GLY A 271 11.97 25.40 12.32
C GLY A 271 11.58 26.41 11.23
N LEU A 272 12.09 26.23 10.00
CA LEU A 272 11.77 27.10 8.87
C LEU A 272 10.31 26.95 8.42
N ALA A 273 9.80 25.71 8.40
CA ALA A 273 8.40 25.45 8.10
C ALA A 273 7.46 26.13 9.12
N ILE A 274 7.79 26.08 10.42
CA ILE A 274 7.04 26.81 11.45
C ILE A 274 7.09 28.32 11.17
N GLN A 275 8.28 28.90 11.00
CA GLN A 275 8.43 30.35 10.77
C GLN A 275 7.60 30.85 9.59
N MET A 276 7.59 30.09 8.50
CA MET A 276 6.82 30.40 7.30
C MET A 276 5.31 30.31 7.55
N LEU A 277 4.84 29.18 8.10
CA LEU A 277 3.40 28.92 8.23
C LEU A 277 2.74 29.70 9.37
N SER A 278 3.49 30.07 10.41
CA SER A 278 3.01 30.95 11.48
C SER A 278 3.08 32.44 11.11
N GLY A 279 3.77 32.79 10.02
CA GLY A 279 4.09 34.18 9.68
C GLY A 279 5.00 34.86 10.70
N SER A 280 5.75 34.10 11.50
CA SER A 280 6.64 34.65 12.52
C SER A 280 7.88 35.34 11.94
N ALA A 281 8.22 35.03 10.69
CA ALA A 281 9.21 35.74 9.90
C ALA A 281 8.75 35.80 8.43
N GLU A 282 9.19 36.81 7.70
CA GLU A 282 9.06 36.81 6.24
C GLU A 282 9.96 35.72 5.67
N MET A 283 9.37 34.56 5.38
CA MET A 283 10.06 33.39 4.86
C MET A 283 9.40 32.96 3.54
N PRO A 284 9.83 33.49 2.39
CA PRO A 284 9.42 32.95 1.09
C PRO A 284 9.92 31.51 0.89
N VAL A 285 9.21 30.74 0.07
CA VAL A 285 9.57 29.35 -0.25
C VAL A 285 10.99 29.26 -0.82
N GLU A 286 11.36 30.20 -1.68
CA GLU A 286 12.69 30.31 -2.27
C GLU A 286 13.77 30.50 -1.21
N ARG A 287 13.49 31.32 -0.19
CA ARG A 287 14.44 31.56 0.90
C ARG A 287 14.62 30.33 1.78
N MET A 288 13.53 29.61 2.07
CA MET A 288 13.61 28.34 2.79
C MET A 288 14.43 27.30 2.02
N ARG A 289 14.23 27.20 0.69
CA ARG A 289 15.02 26.33 -0.19
C ARG A 289 16.51 26.61 -0.10
N GLU A 290 16.90 27.88 -0.25
CA GLU A 290 18.30 28.31 -0.15
C GLU A 290 18.90 27.91 1.20
N LEU A 291 18.25 28.27 2.31
CA LEU A 291 18.75 27.97 3.66
C LEU A 291 18.92 26.46 3.91
N LEU A 292 18.04 25.64 3.34
CA LEU A 292 18.13 24.18 3.44
C LEU A 292 19.26 23.58 2.59
N LEU A 293 19.52 24.14 1.41
CA LEU A 293 20.66 23.72 0.59
C LEU A 293 21.99 24.19 1.19
N ASP A 294 22.05 25.43 1.67
CA ASP A 294 23.20 26.02 2.36
C ASP A 294 23.62 25.21 3.59
N ALA A 295 22.67 24.54 4.25
CA ALA A 295 22.95 23.67 5.40
C ALA A 295 23.84 22.46 5.04
N PHE A 296 23.86 22.05 3.76
CA PHE A 296 24.71 20.97 3.28
C PHE A 296 26.05 21.46 2.71
N GLU A 297 26.14 22.68 2.17
CA GLU A 297 27.35 23.17 1.48
C GLU A 297 28.66 23.05 2.28
N PRO A 298 28.71 23.30 3.61
CA PRO A 298 29.94 23.14 4.40
C PRO A 298 30.41 21.69 4.52
N HIS A 299 29.53 20.72 4.24
CA HIS A 299 29.74 19.31 4.55
C HIS A 299 29.64 18.41 3.31
N ILE A 300 28.96 18.87 2.26
CA ILE A 300 28.66 18.10 1.06
C ILE A 300 28.92 18.98 -0.16
N THR A 301 29.72 18.46 -1.08
CA THR A 301 29.98 19.16 -2.34
C THR A 301 28.74 19.07 -3.24
N LEU A 302 27.88 20.09 -3.19
CA LEU A 302 26.66 20.15 -3.99
C LEU A 302 26.93 20.44 -5.48
N ARG A 303 28.12 20.92 -5.85
CA ARG A 303 28.48 21.09 -7.28
C ARG A 303 28.99 19.77 -7.83
N ARG A 304 28.27 19.16 -8.78
CA ARG A 304 28.87 18.14 -9.63
C ARG A 304 29.86 18.82 -10.57
N SER A 305 31.14 18.46 -10.46
CA SER A 305 32.08 18.63 -11.56
C SER A 305 31.46 18.03 -12.82
N GLY A 306 31.49 18.78 -13.92
CA GLY A 306 30.80 18.45 -15.17
C GLY A 306 31.25 17.16 -15.84
#